data_AF-A0A919C0J4-F1
#
_entry.id   AF-A0A919C0J4-F1
#
_cell.length_a   1.000
_cell.length_b   1.000
_cell.length_c   1.000
_cell.angle_alpha   90.00
_cell.angle_beta   90.00
_cell.angle_gamma   90.00
#
_symmetry.space_group_name_H-M   'P 1'
#
loop_
_entity.id
_entity.type
_entity.pdbx_description
1 polymer ?
#
loop_
_entity_poly.entity_id
_entity_poly.type
_entity_poly.pdbx_seq_one_letter_code
_entity_poly.pdbx_strand_id
1 'polypeptide(L)'
;MVETDVVVVSLGSVRNTEWLTGSGLGSGPRGIACDAGCRAFDFRGIVTDDVFVAGDVARSPHALFGYQFLSLEHWGNAVAQAETAAHNMICRGADRRPHLWMPAFWSSMFGVNIKSVGVPPMGEELMITQGSLAERRFAGVYGYKGRIVAAVTFDNTRWLEFYQAQIERGAPFPVEFPTMDRRPENRQPVPAGFPDPSLPTHGPMVTLSGYSPADQQLVFHPARH
;
A
#
# COMPACT_ATOMS: atom_id res chain seq x y z
N MET A 1 30.98 -18.16 -1.74
CA MET A 1 30.70 -18.58 -0.35
C MET A 1 31.25 -17.48 0.54
N VAL A 2 30.46 -16.97 1.49
CA VAL A 2 30.91 -15.97 2.46
C VAL A 2 31.13 -16.70 3.78
N GLU A 3 32.32 -16.61 4.37
CA GLU A 3 32.60 -17.17 5.70
C GLU A 3 31.89 -16.31 6.76
N THR A 4 31.05 -16.91 7.59
CA THR A 4 30.28 -16.21 8.62
C THR A 4 29.84 -17.15 9.74
N ASP A 5 29.76 -16.63 10.97
CA ASP A 5 29.27 -17.35 12.14
C ASP A 5 27.76 -17.22 12.33
N VAL A 6 27.16 -16.12 11.83
CA VAL A 6 25.73 -15.81 11.98
C VAL A 6 25.17 -15.28 10.67
N VAL A 7 23.94 -15.70 10.35
CA VAL A 7 23.17 -15.19 9.21
C VAL A 7 21.80 -14.74 9.69
N VAL A 8 21.40 -13.53 9.31
CA VAL A 8 20.05 -13.01 9.50
C VAL A 8 19.39 -12.92 8.12
N VAL A 9 18.22 -13.54 7.95
CA VAL A 9 17.48 -13.59 6.68
C VAL A 9 16.16 -12.84 6.83
N SER A 10 16.03 -11.72 6.11
CA SER A 10 14.83 -10.87 6.11
C SER A 10 14.41 -10.56 4.67
N LEU A 11 13.65 -11.46 4.04
CA LEU A 11 13.32 -11.41 2.61
C LEU A 11 11.86 -11.01 2.34
N GLY A 12 11.17 -10.46 3.34
CA GLY A 12 9.73 -10.20 3.33
C GLY A 12 8.93 -11.30 4.01
N SER A 13 7.61 -11.16 3.98
CA SER A 13 6.67 -12.09 4.62
C SER A 13 5.78 -12.78 3.58
N VAL A 14 5.35 -14.00 3.90
CA VAL A 14 4.37 -14.75 3.10
C VAL A 14 3.00 -14.60 3.76
N ARG A 15 1.94 -14.50 2.95
CA ARG A 15 0.56 -14.46 3.47
C ARG A 15 0.07 -15.87 3.71
N ASN A 16 -0.23 -16.18 4.97
CA ASN A 16 -0.77 -17.48 5.40
C ASN A 16 -2.20 -17.68 4.88
N THR A 17 -2.34 -18.08 3.62
CA THR A 17 -3.62 -18.29 2.92
C THR A 17 -3.84 -19.74 2.51
N GLU A 18 -2.90 -20.64 2.83
CA GLU A 18 -2.85 -22.02 2.37
C GLU A 18 -4.07 -22.82 2.85
N TRP A 19 -4.52 -22.52 4.07
CA TRP A 19 -5.70 -23.13 4.69
C TRP A 19 -7.02 -22.78 3.99
N LEU A 20 -7.04 -21.76 3.11
CA LEU A 20 -8.19 -21.39 2.30
C LEU A 20 -8.27 -22.13 0.97
N THR A 21 -7.34 -23.03 0.69
CA THR A 21 -7.35 -23.84 -0.53
C THR A 21 -8.68 -24.59 -0.67
N GLY A 22 -9.39 -24.38 -1.78
CA GLY A 22 -10.69 -24.98 -2.04
C GLY A 22 -11.89 -24.29 -1.38
N SER A 23 -11.70 -23.20 -0.63
CA SER A 23 -12.79 -22.45 0.01
C SER A 23 -13.70 -21.69 -0.97
N GLY A 24 -13.22 -21.47 -2.20
CA GLY A 24 -13.88 -20.59 -3.16
C GLY A 24 -13.64 -19.10 -2.91
N LEU A 25 -12.80 -18.71 -1.93
CA LEU A 25 -12.40 -17.32 -1.75
C LEU A 25 -11.31 -16.93 -2.75
N GLY A 26 -11.31 -15.66 -3.16
CA GLY A 26 -10.27 -15.00 -3.96
C GLY A 26 -8.97 -14.81 -3.18
N SER A 27 -8.38 -15.92 -2.77
CA SER A 27 -7.18 -16.03 -1.94
C SER A 27 -6.00 -16.63 -2.72
N GLY A 28 -4.78 -16.28 -2.32
CA GLY A 28 -3.57 -16.84 -2.90
C GLY A 28 -2.30 -16.23 -2.30
N PRO A 29 -1.14 -16.37 -2.97
CA PRO A 29 0.15 -15.91 -2.44
C PRO A 29 0.21 -14.40 -2.12
N ARG A 30 -0.64 -13.59 -2.77
CA ARG A 30 -0.73 -12.14 -2.56
C ARG A 30 -1.70 -11.73 -1.45
N GLY A 31 -2.26 -12.69 -0.70
CA GLY A 31 -3.30 -12.47 0.29
C GLY A 31 -4.71 -12.78 -0.23
N ILE A 32 -5.70 -12.29 0.50
CA ILE A 32 -7.14 -12.47 0.24
C ILE A 32 -7.67 -11.13 -0.27
N ALA A 33 -8.21 -11.12 -1.49
CA ALA A 33 -8.82 -9.93 -2.06
C ALA A 33 -10.11 -9.60 -1.31
N CYS A 34 -10.29 -8.34 -0.93
CA CYS A 34 -11.51 -7.85 -0.32
C CYS A 34 -11.91 -6.47 -0.87
N ASP A 35 -13.18 -6.11 -0.73
CA ASP A 35 -13.67 -4.79 -1.10
C ASP A 35 -13.20 -3.72 -0.08
N ALA A 36 -13.52 -2.45 -0.35
CA ALA A 36 -13.20 -1.37 0.57
C ALA A 36 -13.88 -1.51 1.94
N GLY A 37 -14.94 -2.33 2.07
CA GLY A 37 -15.61 -2.64 3.33
C GLY A 37 -15.04 -3.86 4.04
N CYS A 38 -13.86 -4.34 3.64
CA CYS A 38 -13.21 -5.54 4.18
C CYS A 38 -13.98 -6.85 3.93
N ARG A 39 -14.94 -6.90 3.00
CA ARG A 39 -15.63 -8.14 2.62
C ARG A 39 -14.83 -8.91 1.58
N ALA A 40 -14.63 -10.20 1.78
CA ALA A 40 -13.85 -11.03 0.86
C ALA A 40 -14.51 -11.07 -0.53
N PHE A 41 -13.69 -11.17 -1.57
CA PHE A 41 -14.16 -11.63 -2.87
C PHE A 41 -14.12 -13.16 -2.93
N ASP A 42 -15.07 -13.76 -3.62
CA ASP A 42 -14.96 -15.14 -4.08
C ASP A 42 -14.00 -15.25 -5.27
N PHE A 43 -13.70 -16.48 -5.71
CA PHE A 43 -12.77 -16.74 -6.82
C PHE A 43 -13.28 -16.20 -8.18
N ARG A 44 -14.56 -15.84 -8.28
CA ARG A 44 -15.19 -15.22 -9.46
C ARG A 44 -15.13 -13.70 -9.41
N GLY A 45 -14.59 -13.12 -8.33
CA GLY A 45 -14.54 -11.68 -8.11
C GLY A 45 -15.85 -11.08 -7.60
N ILE A 46 -16.77 -11.89 -7.07
CA ILE A 46 -18.02 -11.44 -6.46
C ILE A 46 -17.80 -11.25 -4.97
N VAL A 47 -18.22 -10.11 -4.42
CA VAL A 47 -18.10 -9.84 -2.99
C VAL A 47 -19.02 -10.74 -2.18
N THR A 48 -18.51 -11.36 -1.12
CA THR A 48 -19.28 -12.18 -0.18
C THR A 48 -20.03 -11.28 0.81
N ASP A 49 -21.10 -11.80 1.42
CA ASP A 49 -21.87 -11.04 2.42
C ASP A 49 -21.44 -11.29 3.87
N ASP A 50 -20.77 -12.41 4.12
CA ASP A 50 -20.52 -12.98 5.45
C ASP A 50 -19.05 -13.26 5.77
N VAL A 51 -18.16 -13.19 4.78
CA VAL A 51 -16.71 -13.35 4.98
C VAL A 51 -16.01 -12.01 4.94
N PHE A 52 -15.22 -11.72 5.97
CA PHE A 52 -14.46 -10.48 6.10
C PHE A 52 -12.97 -10.75 6.29
N VAL A 53 -12.14 -9.79 5.88
CA VAL A 53 -10.69 -9.90 5.82
C VAL A 53 -10.04 -8.64 6.40
N ALA A 54 -9.06 -8.82 7.28
CA ALA A 54 -8.29 -7.73 7.87
C ALA A 54 -6.85 -8.16 8.15
N GLY A 55 -5.97 -7.18 8.32
CA GLY A 55 -4.56 -7.38 8.62
C GLY A 55 -3.72 -7.67 7.38
N ASP A 56 -2.52 -8.22 7.60
CA ASP A 56 -1.51 -8.36 6.55
C ASP A 56 -2.02 -9.16 5.35
N VAL A 57 -2.87 -10.17 5.58
CA VAL A 57 -3.47 -11.00 4.52
C VAL A 57 -4.47 -10.25 3.64
N ALA A 58 -4.99 -9.10 4.08
CA ALA A 58 -5.98 -8.35 3.31
C ALA A 58 -5.33 -7.61 2.14
N ARG A 59 -5.93 -7.78 0.96
CA ARG A 59 -5.64 -6.97 -0.21
C ARG A 59 -6.90 -6.20 -0.61
N SER A 60 -6.93 -4.90 -0.33
CA SER A 60 -8.13 -4.06 -0.50
C SER A 60 -7.87 -2.89 -1.44
N PRO A 61 -8.85 -2.46 -2.25
CA PRO A 61 -8.73 -1.26 -3.06
C PRO A 61 -8.71 -0.01 -2.18
N HIS A 62 -7.86 0.97 -2.49
CA HIS A 62 -7.79 2.22 -1.74
C HIS A 62 -8.18 3.44 -2.59
N ALA A 63 -9.18 4.20 -2.15
CA ALA A 63 -9.78 5.29 -2.93
C ALA A 63 -8.79 6.40 -3.30
N LEU A 64 -7.92 6.82 -2.36
CA LEU A 64 -6.90 7.85 -2.62
C LEU A 64 -5.82 7.41 -3.62
N PHE A 65 -5.70 6.11 -3.89
CA PHE A 65 -4.67 5.53 -4.77
C PHE A 65 -5.30 4.89 -6.02
N GLY A 66 -6.39 5.49 -6.51
CA GLY A 66 -7.02 5.08 -7.76
C GLY A 66 -7.65 3.68 -7.70
N TYR A 67 -8.11 3.25 -6.53
CA TYR A 67 -8.65 1.91 -6.28
C TYR A 67 -7.69 0.77 -6.61
N GLN A 68 -6.38 1.04 -6.66
CA GLN A 68 -5.40 -0.02 -6.68
C GLN A 68 -5.51 -0.86 -5.41
N PHE A 69 -5.34 -2.16 -5.58
CA PHE A 69 -5.37 -3.13 -4.50
C PHE A 69 -4.05 -3.07 -3.74
N LEU A 70 -4.11 -2.67 -2.48
CA LEU A 70 -2.95 -2.55 -1.60
C LEU A 70 -2.95 -3.67 -0.57
N SER A 71 -1.76 -4.19 -0.27
CA SER A 71 -1.48 -5.04 0.89
C SER A 71 -0.56 -4.27 1.82
N LEU A 72 -1.01 -3.97 3.04
CA LEU A 72 -0.29 -3.10 3.97
C LEU A 72 0.05 -3.87 5.25
N GLU A 73 1.34 -4.20 5.41
CA GLU A 73 1.90 -4.90 6.59
C GLU A 73 2.21 -3.90 7.70
N HIS A 74 1.15 -3.38 8.30
CA HIS A 74 1.28 -2.35 9.31
C HIS A 74 0.26 -2.57 10.42
N TRP A 75 0.72 -2.54 11.68
CA TRP A 75 -0.15 -2.73 12.84
C TRP A 75 -1.36 -1.78 12.83
N GLY A 76 -1.15 -0.50 12.52
CA GLY A 76 -2.24 0.47 12.42
C GLY A 76 -3.23 0.16 11.29
N ASN A 77 -2.77 -0.40 10.17
CA ASN A 77 -3.67 -0.86 9.10
C ASN A 77 -4.50 -2.05 9.59
N ALA A 78 -3.87 -3.01 10.25
CA ALA A 78 -4.55 -4.20 10.77
C ALA A 78 -5.65 -3.84 11.77
N VAL A 79 -5.38 -2.90 12.68
CA VAL A 79 -6.38 -2.39 13.64
C VAL A 79 -7.53 -1.69 12.90
N ALA A 80 -7.23 -0.76 11.99
CA ALA A 80 -8.26 -0.03 11.26
C ALA A 80 -9.14 -0.94 10.37
N GLN A 81 -8.54 -1.95 9.73
CA GLN A 81 -9.30 -2.96 8.98
C GLN A 81 -10.14 -3.84 9.90
N ALA A 82 -9.63 -4.23 11.07
CA ALA A 82 -10.41 -5.01 12.04
C ALA A 82 -11.64 -4.23 12.53
N GLU A 83 -11.49 -2.94 12.84
CA GLU A 83 -12.60 -2.06 13.21
C GLU A 83 -13.61 -1.90 12.07
N THR A 84 -13.13 -1.79 10.82
CA THR A 84 -14.00 -1.67 9.64
C THR A 84 -14.78 -2.96 9.40
N ALA A 85 -14.08 -4.10 9.43
CA ALA A 85 -14.68 -5.42 9.29
C ALA A 85 -15.74 -5.67 10.37
N ALA A 86 -15.41 -5.44 11.65
CA ALA A 86 -16.34 -5.64 12.77
C ALA A 86 -17.61 -4.79 12.64
N HIS A 87 -17.47 -3.51 12.28
CA HIS A 87 -18.62 -2.63 12.01
C HIS A 87 -19.46 -3.18 10.85
N ASN A 88 -18.83 -3.59 9.76
CA ASN A 88 -19.55 -4.03 8.56
C ASN A 88 -20.16 -5.44 8.69
N MET A 89 -19.72 -6.25 9.65
CA MET A 89 -20.35 -7.52 10.02
C MET A 89 -21.74 -7.30 10.62
N ILE A 90 -21.92 -6.22 11.40
CA ILE A 90 -23.19 -5.93 12.09
C ILE A 90 -24.07 -4.92 11.34
N CYS A 91 -23.51 -4.19 10.36
CA CYS A 91 -24.23 -3.23 9.52
C CYS A 91 -24.56 -3.79 8.12
N ARG A 92 -25.60 -3.25 7.48
CA ARG A 92 -26.05 -3.68 6.14
C ARG A 92 -26.22 -2.49 5.22
N GLY A 93 -26.16 -2.73 3.91
CA GLY A 93 -26.43 -1.72 2.89
C GLY A 93 -25.60 -0.46 3.07
N ALA A 94 -26.27 0.69 3.11
CA ALA A 94 -25.65 2.01 3.21
C ALA A 94 -24.98 2.30 4.58
N ASP A 95 -25.26 1.52 5.62
CA ASP A 95 -24.67 1.71 6.95
C ASP A 95 -23.24 1.13 7.07
N ARG A 96 -22.79 0.40 6.02
CA ARG A 96 -21.41 -0.09 5.95
C ARG A 96 -20.45 1.05 5.65
N ARG A 97 -19.29 1.03 6.29
CA ARG A 97 -18.23 2.04 6.12
C ARG A 97 -17.03 1.48 5.36
N PRO A 98 -16.35 2.29 4.54
CA PRO A 98 -15.12 1.89 3.88
C PRO A 98 -13.90 1.99 4.82
N HIS A 99 -12.89 1.17 4.56
CA HIS A 99 -11.54 1.29 5.08
C HIS A 99 -10.79 2.36 4.29
N LEU A 100 -10.48 3.47 4.95
CA LEU A 100 -9.82 4.64 4.36
C LEU A 100 -8.57 5.06 5.15
N TRP A 101 -8.00 4.14 5.93
CA TRP A 101 -6.82 4.43 6.73
C TRP A 101 -5.64 4.82 5.83
N MET A 102 -5.08 6.00 6.07
CA MET A 102 -3.92 6.49 5.34
C MET A 102 -2.72 5.55 5.56
N PRO A 103 -2.15 4.95 4.50
CA PRO A 103 -0.95 4.15 4.62
C PRO A 103 0.15 4.92 5.33
N ALA A 104 0.74 4.31 6.35
CA ALA A 104 1.79 4.90 7.15
C ALA A 104 2.88 3.88 7.47
N PHE A 105 4.08 4.38 7.75
CA PHE A 105 5.22 3.60 8.17
C PHE A 105 6.11 4.43 9.10
N TRP A 106 6.80 3.77 10.01
CA TRP A 106 7.91 4.36 10.75
C TRP A 106 9.00 3.34 11.01
N SER A 107 10.23 3.82 11.10
CA SER A 107 11.36 3.06 11.58
C SER A 107 12.33 3.96 12.33
N SER A 108 13.02 3.41 13.32
CA SER A 108 14.14 4.05 13.98
C SER A 108 15.38 3.19 13.75
N MET A 109 16.38 3.75 13.07
CA MET A 109 17.62 3.05 12.76
C MET A 109 18.79 3.96 13.12
N PHE A 110 19.67 3.49 13.99
CA PHE A 110 20.90 4.21 14.38
C PHE A 110 20.66 5.66 14.84
N GLY A 111 19.56 5.91 15.55
CA GLY A 111 19.18 7.24 16.04
C GLY A 111 18.44 8.13 15.04
N VAL A 112 18.24 7.66 13.80
CA VAL A 112 17.43 8.35 12.78
C VAL A 112 15.99 7.89 12.86
N ASN A 113 15.06 8.83 12.85
CA ASN A 113 13.63 8.56 12.70
C ASN A 113 13.19 8.76 11.26
N ILE A 114 12.75 7.67 10.63
CA ILE A 114 12.15 7.69 9.30
C ILE A 114 10.66 7.46 9.48
N LYS A 115 9.83 8.34 8.93
CA LYS A 115 8.37 8.18 8.92
C LYS A 115 7.82 8.49 7.55
N SER A 116 6.73 7.85 7.17
CA SER A 116 6.05 8.16 5.92
C SER A 116 4.54 8.05 6.04
N VAL A 117 3.87 8.79 5.15
CA VAL A 117 2.43 8.71 4.89
C VAL A 117 2.21 8.55 3.39
N GLY A 118 1.15 7.87 3.00
CA GLY A 118 0.87 7.46 1.63
C GLY A 118 1.73 6.28 1.18
N VAL A 119 1.82 6.06 -0.13
CA VAL A 119 2.48 4.88 -0.72
C VAL A 119 3.63 5.34 -1.62
N PRO A 120 4.86 5.53 -1.08
CA PRO A 120 5.99 6.02 -1.87
C PRO A 120 6.28 5.23 -3.16
N PRO A 121 6.20 3.88 -3.18
CA PRO A 121 6.41 3.10 -4.41
C PRO A 121 5.45 3.42 -5.57
N MET A 122 4.34 4.12 -5.32
CA MET A 122 3.42 4.58 -6.38
C MET A 122 3.85 5.91 -7.01
N GLY A 123 4.86 6.59 -6.46
CA GLY A 123 5.37 7.84 -7.01
C GLY A 123 6.23 7.60 -8.26
N GLU A 124 6.02 8.42 -9.29
CA GLU A 124 6.89 8.52 -10.47
C GLU A 124 8.02 9.52 -10.23
N GLU A 125 7.74 10.55 -9.44
CA GLU A 125 8.65 11.65 -9.15
C GLU A 125 8.80 11.87 -7.65
N LEU A 126 9.95 12.39 -7.22
CA LEU A 126 10.30 12.74 -5.85
C LEU A 126 10.87 14.16 -5.82
N MET A 127 10.46 14.95 -4.83
CA MET A 127 10.99 16.30 -4.59
C MET A 127 11.33 16.46 -3.11
N ILE A 128 12.51 16.98 -2.80
CA ILE A 128 12.84 17.41 -1.43
C ILE A 128 12.21 18.77 -1.18
N THR A 129 11.29 18.82 -0.22
CA THR A 129 10.44 19.99 -0.01
C THR A 129 10.87 20.81 1.20
N GLN A 130 11.38 20.17 2.27
CA GLN A 130 11.92 20.87 3.43
C GLN A 130 13.22 20.25 3.90
N GLY A 131 14.08 21.08 4.48
CA GLY A 131 15.39 20.67 4.99
C GLY A 131 16.37 20.37 3.86
N SER A 132 17.36 19.53 4.12
CA SER A 132 18.36 19.14 3.12
C SER A 132 18.91 17.74 3.35
N LEU A 133 19.37 17.12 2.25
CA LEU A 133 20.08 15.84 2.30
C LEU A 133 21.42 15.97 3.05
N ALA A 134 22.10 17.11 2.92
CA ALA A 134 23.38 17.39 3.58
C ALA A 134 23.25 17.38 5.12
N GLU A 135 22.19 17.98 5.65
CA GLU A 135 21.89 17.98 7.09
C GLU A 135 21.31 16.66 7.59
N ARG A 136 21.03 15.69 6.68
CA ARG A 136 20.28 14.46 6.98
C ARG A 136 19.01 14.75 7.77
N ARG A 137 18.32 15.82 7.38
CA ARG A 137 17.09 16.26 8.02
C ARG A 137 16.21 16.89 6.97
N PHE A 138 15.26 16.13 6.45
CA PHE A 138 14.46 16.55 5.31
C PHE A 138 13.10 15.87 5.22
N ALA A 139 12.25 16.44 4.37
CA ALA A 139 11.02 15.81 3.90
C ALA A 139 11.09 15.67 2.37
N GLY A 140 10.84 14.46 1.88
CA GLY A 140 10.71 14.13 0.46
C GLY A 140 9.26 13.80 0.15
N VAL A 141 8.74 14.37 -0.94
CA VAL A 141 7.33 14.24 -1.36
C VAL A 141 7.29 13.58 -2.72
N TYR A 142 6.41 12.60 -2.86
CA TYR A 142 6.25 11.79 -4.05
C TYR A 142 5.03 12.21 -4.86
N GLY A 143 5.23 12.37 -6.17
CA GLY A 143 4.22 12.73 -7.15
C GLY A 143 3.85 11.55 -8.05
N TYR A 144 2.57 11.43 -8.39
CA TYR A 144 2.07 10.52 -9.43
C TYR A 144 0.99 11.21 -10.22
N LYS A 145 1.14 11.28 -11.56
CA LYS A 145 0.20 11.97 -12.45
C LYS A 145 -0.20 13.37 -11.96
N GLY A 146 0.78 14.16 -11.54
CA GLY A 146 0.60 15.55 -11.11
C GLY A 146 -0.08 15.74 -9.74
N ARG A 147 -0.17 14.70 -8.90
CA ARG A 147 -0.71 14.79 -7.54
C ARG A 147 0.25 14.21 -6.50
N ILE A 148 0.21 14.73 -5.29
CA ILE A 148 0.96 14.19 -4.16
C ILE A 148 0.35 12.86 -3.73
N VAL A 149 1.17 11.81 -3.66
CA VAL A 149 0.74 10.45 -3.26
C VAL A 149 1.46 9.90 -2.03
N ALA A 150 2.60 10.48 -1.66
CA ALA A 150 3.28 10.11 -0.43
C ALA A 150 4.22 11.21 0.07
N ALA A 151 4.61 11.12 1.33
CA ALA A 151 5.72 11.87 1.89
C ALA A 151 6.52 11.00 2.84
N VAL A 152 7.84 11.17 2.82
CA VAL A 152 8.80 10.53 3.73
C VAL A 152 9.58 11.62 4.44
N THR A 153 9.68 11.54 5.76
CA THR A 153 10.52 12.42 6.58
C THR A 153 11.69 11.65 7.14
N PHE A 154 12.85 12.29 7.13
CA PHE A 154 14.08 11.84 7.76
C PHE A 154 14.43 12.88 8.84
N ASP A 155 14.23 12.53 10.12
CA ASP A 155 14.38 13.42 11.30
C ASP A 155 13.69 14.81 11.19
N ASN A 156 12.63 14.89 10.39
CA ASN A 156 11.89 16.12 10.12
C ASN A 156 10.36 15.90 10.20
N THR A 157 9.92 15.17 11.22
CA THR A 157 8.54 14.68 11.36
C THR A 157 7.47 15.77 11.47
N ARG A 158 7.85 17.03 11.75
CA ARG A 158 6.92 18.16 11.85
C ARG A 158 6.05 18.39 10.60
N TRP A 159 6.50 17.90 9.44
CA TRP A 159 5.79 18.06 8.16
C TRP A 159 4.88 16.88 7.80
N LEU A 160 4.90 15.80 8.58
CA LEU A 160 4.21 14.57 8.19
C LEU A 160 2.69 14.74 8.13
N GLU A 161 2.10 15.34 9.17
CA GLU A 161 0.66 15.63 9.24
C GLU A 161 0.22 16.62 8.16
N PHE A 162 1.06 17.63 7.87
CA PHE A 162 0.80 18.56 6.77
C PHE A 162 0.67 17.80 5.44
N TYR A 163 1.60 16.90 5.13
CA TYR A 163 1.56 16.15 3.87
C TYR A 163 0.48 15.09 3.83
N GLN A 164 0.13 14.47 4.96
CA GLN A 164 -1.04 13.61 5.02
C GLN A 164 -2.30 14.36 4.57
N ALA A 165 -2.53 15.58 5.10
CA ALA A 165 -3.66 16.40 4.71
C ALA A 165 -3.60 16.82 3.23
N GLN A 166 -2.40 17.03 2.66
CA GLN A 166 -2.26 17.31 1.22
C GLN A 166 -2.61 16.08 0.35
N ILE A 167 -2.22 14.88 0.75
CA ILE A 167 -2.57 13.64 0.04
C ILE A 167 -4.09 13.41 0.08
N GLU A 168 -4.71 13.57 1.25
CA GLU A 168 -6.16 13.44 1.43
C GLU A 168 -6.96 14.41 0.54
N ARG A 169 -6.42 15.61 0.30
CA ARG A 169 -7.01 16.62 -0.59
C ARG A 169 -6.70 16.42 -2.08
N GLY A 170 -5.81 15.49 -2.42
CA GLY A 170 -5.33 15.31 -3.78
C GLY A 170 -4.55 16.52 -4.32
N ALA A 171 -3.77 17.17 -3.45
CA ALA A 171 -3.01 18.37 -3.77
C ALA A 171 -2.07 18.17 -4.98
N PRO A 172 -1.80 19.23 -5.76
CA PRO A 172 -0.97 19.13 -6.96
C PRO A 172 0.49 18.84 -6.62
N PHE A 173 1.15 18.13 -7.54
CA PHE A 173 2.58 17.94 -7.61
C PHE A 173 3.10 18.42 -8.98
N PRO A 174 4.23 19.14 -9.08
CA PRO A 174 5.14 19.51 -7.99
C PRO A 174 4.53 20.51 -7.00
N VAL A 175 5.03 20.50 -5.77
CA VAL A 175 4.49 21.34 -4.70
C VAL A 175 4.96 22.79 -4.89
N GLU A 176 4.02 23.71 -5.07
CA GLU A 176 4.29 25.15 -5.00
C GLU A 176 4.23 25.62 -3.54
N PHE A 177 5.23 26.38 -3.08
CA PHE A 177 5.34 26.76 -1.67
C PHE A 177 4.98 28.23 -1.44
N PRO A 178 3.92 28.56 -0.69
CA PRO A 178 3.64 29.93 -0.30
C PRO A 178 4.46 30.43 0.91
N THR A 179 5.02 29.55 1.74
CA THR A 179 5.67 29.95 3.01
C THR A 179 6.69 28.90 3.47
N MET A 180 7.98 29.24 3.57
CA MET A 180 9.04 28.32 4.07
C MET A 180 10.11 29.01 4.91
N ASP A 181 10.48 28.37 6.03
CA ASP A 181 11.54 28.80 6.97
C ASP A 181 12.97 28.76 6.38
N ARG A 182 13.22 27.93 5.35
CA ARG A 182 14.50 27.86 4.61
C ARG A 182 14.27 27.21 3.25
N ARG A 183 14.90 27.74 2.20
CA ARG A 183 14.80 27.19 0.83
C ARG A 183 15.76 25.99 0.69
N PRO A 184 15.29 24.79 0.25
CA PRO A 184 16.18 23.69 -0.11
C PRO A 184 17.03 24.02 -1.35
N GLU A 185 18.24 23.47 -1.42
CA GLU A 185 19.07 23.48 -2.63
C GLU A 185 18.51 22.46 -3.65
N ASN A 186 18.41 22.85 -4.94
CA ASN A 186 17.90 22.06 -6.08
C ASN A 186 16.47 21.48 -5.92
N ARG A 187 15.49 22.30 -6.28
CA ARG A 187 14.03 22.08 -6.16
C ARG A 187 13.38 21.30 -7.31
N GLN A 188 14.13 20.58 -8.13
CA GLN A 188 13.51 19.90 -9.25
C GLN A 188 13.01 18.51 -8.82
N PRO A 189 11.77 18.14 -9.20
CA PRO A 189 11.37 16.75 -9.18
C PRO A 189 12.42 15.91 -9.89
N VAL A 190 12.83 14.84 -9.24
CA VAL A 190 13.69 13.81 -9.82
C VAL A 190 12.87 12.54 -9.96
N PRO A 191 13.21 11.62 -10.88
CA PRO A 191 12.57 10.31 -10.92
C PRO A 191 12.65 9.63 -9.54
N ALA A 192 11.52 9.11 -9.05
CA ALA A 192 11.47 8.44 -7.75
C ALA A 192 12.30 7.14 -7.71
N GLY A 193 12.61 6.58 -8.88
CA GLY A 193 13.49 5.42 -9.01
C GLY A 193 12.87 4.09 -8.57
N PHE A 194 11.56 4.06 -8.29
CA PHE A 194 10.83 2.81 -8.05
C PHE A 194 10.56 2.07 -9.37
N PRO A 195 10.61 0.73 -9.37
CA PRO A 195 10.08 -0.04 -10.49
C PRO A 195 8.58 0.22 -10.65
N ASP A 196 8.05 0.04 -11.86
CA ASP A 196 6.62 0.25 -12.14
C ASP A 196 5.75 -0.50 -11.11
N PRO A 197 4.88 0.20 -10.36
CA PRO A 197 4.06 -0.42 -9.30
C PRO A 197 3.04 -1.44 -9.82
N SER A 198 2.75 -1.44 -11.14
CA SER A 198 1.94 -2.48 -11.79
C SER A 198 2.72 -3.77 -12.06
N LEU A 199 4.05 -3.71 -12.07
CA LEU A 199 4.90 -4.89 -12.07
C LEU A 199 4.92 -5.47 -10.65
N PRO A 200 4.49 -6.73 -10.46
CA PRO A 200 4.52 -7.34 -9.14
C PRO A 200 5.95 -7.34 -8.60
N THR A 201 6.17 -6.77 -7.42
CA THR A 201 7.43 -6.92 -6.68
C THR A 201 7.73 -8.39 -6.33
N HIS A 202 6.70 -9.25 -6.37
CA HIS A 202 6.82 -10.71 -6.34
C HIS A 202 5.76 -11.34 -7.30
N GLY A 203 6.20 -12.17 -8.27
CA GLY A 203 5.33 -12.87 -9.24
C GLY A 203 4.39 -13.92 -8.60
N PRO A 204 3.36 -14.47 -9.29
CA PRO A 204 3.34 -14.77 -10.74
C PRO A 204 2.19 -14.11 -11.53
N MET A 205 2.31 -14.22 -12.86
CA MET A 205 1.42 -13.74 -13.92
C MET A 205 0.16 -14.62 -14.03
N VAL A 206 -1.04 -14.03 -14.05
CA VAL A 206 -2.29 -14.74 -14.41
C VAL A 206 -2.69 -14.30 -15.81
N THR A 207 -2.72 -15.23 -16.75
CA THR A 207 -3.20 -14.99 -18.11
C THR A 207 -4.65 -15.47 -18.21
N LEU A 208 -5.55 -14.59 -18.66
CA LEU A 208 -6.93 -14.96 -18.97
C LEU A 208 -6.92 -15.74 -20.29
N SER A 209 -7.37 -17.00 -20.31
CA SER A 209 -7.58 -17.75 -21.55
C SER A 209 -9.06 -18.10 -21.71
N GLY A 210 -9.69 -17.61 -22.80
CA GLY A 210 -11.03 -18.02 -23.23
C GLY A 210 -11.83 -16.92 -23.92
N TYR A 211 -12.23 -17.16 -25.17
CA TYR A 211 -13.16 -16.32 -25.94
C TYR A 211 -14.59 -16.86 -25.76
N SER A 212 -15.31 -16.43 -24.70
CA SER A 212 -16.79 -16.34 -24.59
C SER A 212 -17.23 -16.38 -23.10
N PRO A 213 -18.16 -15.52 -22.62
CA PRO A 213 -18.55 -15.42 -21.20
C PRO A 213 -19.34 -16.60 -20.61
N ALA A 214 -19.85 -17.54 -21.42
CA ALA A 214 -20.80 -18.56 -20.95
C ALA A 214 -20.18 -19.93 -20.57
N ASP A 215 -18.90 -20.18 -20.92
CA ASP A 215 -18.26 -21.50 -20.73
C ASP A 215 -16.97 -21.44 -19.88
N GLN A 216 -16.80 -20.42 -19.04
CA GLN A 216 -15.60 -20.30 -18.21
C GLN A 216 -15.63 -21.27 -17.03
N GLN A 217 -14.95 -22.41 -17.18
CA GLN A 217 -14.48 -23.21 -16.05
C GLN A 217 -13.10 -22.72 -15.60
N LEU A 218 -13.04 -22.17 -14.37
CA LEU A 218 -11.81 -21.80 -13.70
C LEU A 218 -11.21 -23.04 -13.04
N VAL A 219 -10.10 -23.54 -13.59
CA VAL A 219 -9.32 -24.63 -12.99
C VAL A 219 -8.10 -24.04 -12.30
N PHE A 220 -8.03 -24.22 -10.99
CA PHE A 220 -6.89 -23.81 -10.17
C PHE A 220 -5.71 -24.78 -10.39
N HIS A 221 -4.59 -24.27 -10.90
CA HIS A 221 -3.34 -25.03 -11.02
C HIS A 221 -2.32 -24.50 -10.02
N PRO A 222 -2.06 -25.18 -8.89
CA PRO A 222 -0.98 -24.80 -7.99
C PRO A 222 0.38 -25.00 -8.67
N ALA A 223 1.29 -24.03 -8.50
CA ALA A 223 2.66 -24.13 -8.99
C ALA A 223 3.38 -25.30 -8.29
N ARG A 224 4.01 -26.19 -9.07
CA ARG A 224 4.84 -27.27 -8.53
C ARG A 224 6.11 -26.68 -7.90
N HIS A 225 6.51 -27.29 -6.78
CA HIS A 225 7.62 -26.94 -5.88
C HIS A 225 8.94 -26.57 -6.56
#